data_AF-X1AMI7-F1
#
_entry.id   AF-X1AMI7-F1
#
_cell.length_a   1.000
_cell.length_b   1.000
_cell.length_c   1.000
_cell.angle_alpha   90.00
_cell.angle_beta   90.00
_cell.angle_gamma   90.00
#
_symmetry.space_group_name_H-M   'P 1'
#
loop_
_entity.id
_entity.type
_entity.pdbx_description
1 polymer ?
#
loop_
_entity_poly.entity_id
_entity_poly.type
_entity_poly.pdbx_seq_one_letter_code
_entity_poly.pdbx_strand_id
1 'polypeptide(L)'
;MDACAKCGSKEIRPLGMGTQKLESEIRKMFTRAEIRRLDRDSLIKYDDYRQILEEFNQGNTDILIGTQMVLKGVDFNNVDLIGIISADTLLNLPDYRSGEKTFQLLSEVISSFREISFPKEVIIQTFNPEDHCIFALKEQDYNYFYQKEVELRKELDYPPFTHIIKIVIRGEEREAVKQRAEYLISYLESLRKDKESAEFKLLGAVDMVLWKSRNNFKVQFLIKVKELERFNKAFKKKYDKMLSKHFDQKNRLTIDVDPVRMI
;
A
#
# COMPACT_ATOMS: atom_id res chain seq x y z
N MET A 1 17.24 8.71 15.43
CA MET A 1 16.59 8.42 16.73
C MET A 1 17.10 7.06 17.14
N ASP A 2 17.94 7.00 18.17
CA ASP A 2 18.66 5.76 18.53
C ASP A 2 17.96 4.99 19.67
N ALA A 3 16.85 5.52 20.17
CA ALA A 3 16.01 4.91 21.20
C ALA A 3 14.54 5.36 21.05
N CYS A 4 13.62 4.48 21.42
CA CYS A 4 12.18 4.77 21.41
C CYS A 4 11.85 5.83 22.47
N ALA A 5 11.14 6.90 22.08
CA ALA A 5 10.78 7.98 23.00
C ALA A 5 9.80 7.56 24.11
N LYS A 6 9.05 6.46 23.91
CA LYS A 6 8.05 5.97 24.88
C LYS A 6 8.65 5.02 25.92
N CYS A 7 9.58 4.14 25.52
CA CYS A 7 10.10 3.09 26.40
C CYS A 7 11.63 3.06 26.53
N GLY A 8 12.35 3.92 25.83
CA GLY A 8 13.82 3.99 25.85
C GLY A 8 14.53 2.83 25.14
N SER A 9 13.80 1.88 24.55
CA SER A 9 14.40 0.74 23.86
C SER A 9 15.21 1.17 22.64
N LYS A 10 16.42 0.61 22.50
CA LYS A 10 17.29 0.79 21.33
C LYS A 10 17.04 -0.25 20.24
N GLU A 11 16.17 -1.22 20.49
CA GLU A 11 15.79 -2.28 19.54
C GLU A 11 14.80 -1.77 18.48
N ILE A 12 15.13 -0.65 17.83
CA ILE A 12 14.36 -0.12 16.70
C ILE A 12 14.85 -0.85 15.45
N ARG A 13 14.01 -1.73 14.90
CA ARG A 13 14.31 -2.51 13.71
C ARG A 13 13.33 -2.15 12.60
N PRO A 14 13.77 -2.10 11.33
CA PRO A 14 12.84 -1.97 10.21
C PRO A 14 11.87 -3.16 10.19
N LEU A 15 10.60 -2.88 9.92
CA LEU A 15 9.55 -3.87 9.78
C LEU A 15 9.62 -4.54 8.41
N GLY A 16 9.48 -5.87 8.40
CA GLY A 16 9.52 -6.70 7.20
C GLY A 16 10.63 -7.74 7.25
N MET A 17 10.26 -9.01 7.33
CA MET A 17 11.15 -10.13 7.08
C MET A 17 10.97 -10.56 5.63
N GLY A 18 12.03 -10.49 4.81
CA GLY A 18 11.97 -11.04 3.47
C GLY A 18 11.66 -12.54 3.51
N THR A 19 10.89 -13.03 2.54
CA THR A 19 10.50 -14.45 2.41
C THR A 19 11.69 -15.40 2.46
N GLN A 20 12.84 -14.98 1.91
CA GLN A 20 14.10 -15.74 1.97
C GLN A 20 14.63 -15.91 3.39
N LYS A 21 14.57 -14.86 4.22
CA LYS A 21 15.01 -14.94 5.61
C LYS A 21 14.06 -15.82 6.42
N LEU A 22 12.75 -15.68 6.18
CA LEU A 22 11.75 -16.54 6.80
C LEU A 22 11.98 -18.02 6.45
N GLU A 23 12.21 -18.32 5.17
CA GLU A 23 12.56 -19.67 4.72
C GLU A 23 13.81 -20.21 5.43
N SER A 24 14.86 -19.40 5.54
CA SER A 24 16.11 -19.83 6.20
C SER A 24 15.92 -20.14 7.69
N GLU A 25 15.05 -19.42 8.40
CA GLU A 25 14.76 -19.67 9.81
C GLU A 25 13.84 -20.89 9.98
N ILE A 26 12.83 -21.03 9.12
CA ILE A 26 11.93 -22.19 9.14
C ILE A 26 12.71 -23.47 8.86
N ARG A 27 13.62 -23.49 7.88
CA ARG A 27 14.47 -24.66 7.58
C ARG A 27 15.37 -25.08 8.75
N LYS A 28 15.81 -24.12 9.58
CA LYS A 28 16.60 -24.42 10.79
C LYS A 28 15.75 -25.07 11.89
N MET A 29 14.49 -24.64 12.01
CA MET A 29 13.57 -25.16 13.03
C MET A 29 12.95 -26.50 12.63
N PHE A 30 12.58 -26.65 11.36
CA PHE A 30 11.90 -27.83 10.82
C PHE A 30 12.81 -28.58 9.84
N THR A 31 13.81 -29.26 10.38
CA THR A 31 14.86 -29.93 9.57
C THR A 31 14.38 -31.13 8.76
N ARG A 32 13.19 -31.65 9.05
CA ARG A 32 12.58 -32.81 8.37
C ARG A 32 11.41 -32.45 7.47
N ALA A 33 10.94 -31.21 7.51
CA ALA A 33 9.79 -30.77 6.73
C ALA A 33 10.20 -30.39 5.32
N GLU A 34 9.41 -30.80 4.33
CA GLU A 34 9.58 -30.33 2.96
C GLU A 34 9.00 -28.92 2.84
N ILE A 35 9.89 -27.97 2.56
CA ILE A 35 9.57 -26.54 2.52
C ILE A 35 9.71 -26.03 1.09
N ARG A 36 8.66 -25.36 0.60
CA ARG A 36 8.67 -24.64 -0.68
C ARG A 36 8.41 -23.15 -0.43
N ARG A 37 9.09 -22.31 -1.19
CA ARG A 37 8.87 -20.85 -1.22
C ARG A 37 8.29 -20.47 -2.57
N LEU A 38 7.28 -19.61 -2.52
CA LEU A 38 6.61 -19.10 -3.68
C LEU A 38 6.48 -17.58 -3.54
N ASP A 39 7.34 -16.84 -4.25
CA ASP A 39 7.25 -15.39 -4.36
C ASP A 39 7.46 -14.89 -5.78
N ARG A 40 7.15 -13.60 -5.96
CA ARG A 40 7.16 -12.96 -7.28
C ARG A 40 8.52 -13.02 -7.98
N ASP A 41 9.61 -13.12 -7.22
CA ASP A 41 10.97 -13.17 -7.75
C ASP A 41 11.44 -14.62 -7.99
N SER A 42 10.86 -15.61 -7.30
CA SER A 42 11.13 -17.05 -7.51
C SER A 42 10.32 -17.69 -8.63
N LEU A 43 9.27 -17.00 -9.12
CA LEU A 43 8.42 -17.47 -10.22
C LEU A 43 9.07 -17.19 -11.58
N ILE A 44 9.92 -18.11 -12.02
CA ILE A 44 10.59 -18.01 -13.32
C ILE A 44 9.63 -18.40 -14.47
N LYS A 45 8.62 -19.25 -14.22
CA LYS A 45 7.55 -19.61 -15.19
C LYS A 45 6.20 -19.91 -14.51
N TYR A 46 5.10 -19.70 -15.25
CA TYR A 46 3.73 -20.00 -14.80
C TYR A 46 3.49 -21.50 -14.52
N ASP A 47 4.21 -22.39 -15.21
CA ASP A 47 4.11 -23.84 -14.99
C ASP A 47 4.69 -24.26 -13.63
N ASP A 48 5.81 -23.64 -13.21
CA ASP A 48 6.44 -23.90 -11.91
C ASP A 48 5.50 -23.57 -10.74
N TYR A 49 4.67 -22.52 -10.90
CA TYR A 49 3.66 -22.13 -9.93
C TYR A 49 2.62 -23.23 -9.70
N ARG A 50 2.04 -23.75 -10.79
CA ARG A 50 1.00 -24.79 -10.72
C ARG A 50 1.56 -26.07 -10.13
N GLN A 51 2.76 -26.45 -10.52
CA GLN A 51 3.41 -27.65 -10.00
C GLN A 51 3.62 -27.56 -8.48
N ILE A 52 4.13 -26.45 -7.95
CA ILE A 52 4.33 -26.29 -6.50
C ILE A 52 3.00 -26.38 -5.73
N LEU A 53 1.93 -25.80 -6.28
CA LEU A 53 0.60 -25.88 -5.66
C LEU A 53 0.00 -27.29 -5.71
N GLU A 54 0.20 -28.01 -6.83
CA GLU A 54 -0.21 -29.40 -6.97
C GLU A 54 0.55 -30.29 -5.97
N GLU A 55 1.87 -30.12 -5.86
CA GLU A 55 2.71 -30.83 -4.89
C GLU A 55 2.25 -30.57 -3.44
N PHE A 56 1.94 -29.31 -3.11
CA PHE A 56 1.43 -28.95 -1.79
C PHE A 56 0.06 -29.58 -1.50
N ASN A 57 -0.88 -29.51 -2.44
CA ASN A 57 -2.21 -30.11 -2.29
C ASN A 57 -2.17 -31.65 -2.22
N GLN A 58 -1.16 -32.28 -2.81
CA GLN A 58 -0.93 -33.74 -2.73
C GLN A 58 -0.26 -34.17 -1.40
N GLY A 59 0.17 -33.22 -0.56
CA GLY A 59 0.89 -33.50 0.68
C GLY A 59 2.38 -33.79 0.49
N ASN A 60 2.96 -33.47 -0.67
CA ASN A 60 4.40 -33.60 -0.93
C ASN A 60 5.20 -32.41 -0.38
N THR A 61 4.53 -31.37 0.13
CA THR A 61 5.16 -30.21 0.77
C THR A 61 4.44 -29.96 2.09
N ASP A 62 5.19 -29.92 3.19
CA ASP A 62 4.65 -29.71 4.54
C ASP A 62 4.41 -28.22 4.82
N ILE A 63 5.30 -27.35 4.32
CA ILE A 63 5.25 -25.90 4.59
C ILE A 63 5.44 -25.11 3.30
N LEU A 64 4.42 -24.31 2.95
CA LEU A 64 4.47 -23.38 1.83
C LEU A 64 4.62 -21.94 2.34
N ILE A 65 5.70 -21.27 1.91
CA ILE A 65 5.98 -19.87 2.26
C ILE A 65 5.64 -18.98 1.07
N GLY A 66 4.63 -18.14 1.22
CA GLY A 66 4.12 -17.27 0.14
C GLY A 66 4.21 -15.79 0.45
N THR A 67 4.28 -14.96 -0.60
CA THR A 67 3.87 -13.55 -0.49
C THR A 67 2.36 -13.40 -0.71
N GLN A 68 1.78 -12.28 -0.29
CA GLN A 68 0.36 -11.97 -0.46
C GLN A 68 -0.17 -12.19 -1.89
N MET A 69 0.65 -11.88 -2.89
CA MET A 69 0.24 -11.97 -4.31
C MET A 69 0.04 -13.42 -4.79
N VAL A 70 0.58 -14.38 -4.06
CA VAL A 70 0.70 -15.78 -4.49
C VAL A 70 -0.44 -16.64 -3.94
N LEU A 71 -0.99 -16.27 -2.79
CA LEU A 71 -2.03 -17.05 -2.12
C LEU A 71 -3.45 -16.63 -2.57
N LYS A 72 -3.57 -15.57 -3.37
CA LYS A 72 -4.85 -15.05 -3.82
C LYS A 72 -5.45 -15.94 -4.91
N GLY A 73 -6.68 -16.42 -4.68
CA GLY A 73 -7.45 -17.19 -5.68
C GLY A 73 -6.93 -18.61 -5.90
N VAL A 74 -6.24 -19.17 -4.90
CA VAL A 74 -5.77 -20.55 -4.90
C VAL A 74 -6.66 -21.37 -3.98
N ASP A 75 -7.19 -22.48 -4.50
CA ASP A 75 -7.90 -23.46 -3.70
C ASP A 75 -6.87 -24.37 -3.00
N PHE A 76 -6.74 -24.20 -1.69
CA PHE A 76 -5.93 -25.07 -0.85
C PHE A 76 -6.77 -26.19 -0.26
N ASN A 77 -6.26 -27.42 -0.35
CA ASN A 77 -6.80 -28.59 0.31
C ASN A 77 -5.83 -29.07 1.39
N ASN A 78 -6.34 -29.64 2.48
CA ASN A 78 -5.53 -30.28 3.53
C ASN A 78 -4.52 -29.35 4.24
N VAL A 79 -4.89 -28.09 4.50
CA VAL A 79 -4.06 -27.18 5.29
C VAL A 79 -4.57 -27.12 6.71
N ASP A 80 -3.74 -27.49 7.67
CA ASP A 80 -4.11 -27.46 9.10
C ASP A 80 -3.93 -26.08 9.73
N LEU A 81 -2.96 -25.29 9.26
CA LEU A 81 -2.54 -24.03 9.89
C LEU A 81 -2.19 -22.97 8.85
N ILE A 82 -2.67 -21.74 9.08
CA ILE A 82 -2.21 -20.56 8.36
C ILE A 82 -1.46 -19.64 9.31
N GLY A 83 -0.21 -19.30 8.96
CA GLY A 83 0.59 -18.29 9.64
C GLY A 83 0.72 -17.01 8.83
N ILE A 84 0.08 -15.92 9.28
CA ILE A 84 0.25 -14.58 8.70
C ILE A 84 1.34 -13.85 9.49
N ILE A 85 2.50 -13.69 8.87
CA ILE A 85 3.69 -13.10 9.49
C ILE A 85 3.72 -11.59 9.25
N SER A 86 3.88 -10.82 10.32
CA SER A 86 4.09 -9.35 10.28
C SER A 86 2.98 -8.58 9.54
N ALA A 87 1.73 -8.73 9.98
CA ALA A 87 0.59 -7.97 9.43
C ALA A 87 0.79 -6.45 9.50
N ASP A 88 1.61 -5.97 10.46
CA ASP A 88 1.96 -4.56 10.62
C ASP A 88 2.61 -3.94 9.38
N THR A 89 3.29 -4.75 8.56
CA THR A 89 3.91 -4.27 7.31
C THR A 89 2.89 -3.74 6.32
N LEU A 90 1.68 -4.32 6.31
CA LEU A 90 0.58 -3.86 5.49
C LEU A 90 -0.18 -2.72 6.14
N LEU A 91 -0.50 -2.85 7.42
CA LEU A 91 -1.28 -1.86 8.17
C LEU A 91 -0.60 -0.49 8.18
N ASN A 92 0.73 -0.49 8.28
CA ASN A 92 1.54 0.74 8.37
C ASN A 92 2.09 1.21 7.01
N LEU A 93 1.53 0.73 5.89
CA LEU A 93 1.81 1.35 4.60
C LEU A 93 1.35 2.82 4.62
N PRO A 94 2.11 3.78 4.04
CA PRO A 94 1.70 5.18 4.00
C PRO A 94 0.65 5.43 2.90
N ASP A 95 -0.45 4.70 2.98
CA ASP A 95 -1.62 4.75 2.12
C ASP A 95 -2.85 4.72 3.03
N TYR A 96 -3.79 5.65 2.87
CA TYR A 96 -5.00 5.69 3.70
C TYR A 96 -5.87 4.43 3.54
N ARG A 97 -5.66 3.65 2.48
CA ARG A 97 -6.34 2.37 2.23
C ARG A 97 -5.59 1.18 2.81
N SER A 98 -4.54 1.38 3.62
CA SER A 98 -3.74 0.28 4.18
C SER A 98 -4.60 -0.69 4.98
N GLY A 99 -5.49 -0.18 5.85
CA GLY A 99 -6.44 -0.98 6.63
C GLY A 99 -7.36 -1.82 5.74
N GLU A 100 -8.06 -1.18 4.79
CA GLU A 100 -8.91 -1.87 3.80
C GLU A 100 -8.17 -2.93 3.00
N LYS A 101 -6.98 -2.62 2.48
CA LYS A 101 -6.17 -3.58 1.71
C LYS A 101 -5.74 -4.76 2.57
N THR A 102 -5.38 -4.50 3.84
CA THR A 102 -5.00 -5.56 4.79
C THR A 102 -6.17 -6.46 5.08
N PHE A 103 -7.31 -5.88 5.46
CA PHE A 103 -8.53 -6.63 5.74
C PHE A 103 -8.92 -7.48 4.52
N GLN A 104 -9.01 -6.87 3.33
CA GLN A 104 -9.35 -7.60 2.11
C GLN A 104 -8.39 -8.76 1.83
N LEU A 105 -7.08 -8.52 1.87
CA LEU A 105 -6.10 -9.56 1.58
C LEU A 105 -6.17 -10.72 2.58
N LEU A 106 -6.24 -10.41 3.88
CA LEU A 106 -6.27 -11.45 4.90
C LEU A 106 -7.61 -12.19 4.92
N SER A 107 -8.73 -11.50 4.71
CA SER A 107 -10.03 -12.14 4.54
C SER A 107 -10.05 -13.05 3.31
N GLU A 108 -9.49 -12.62 2.17
CA GLU A 108 -9.40 -13.45 0.96
C GLU A 108 -8.55 -14.70 1.22
N VAL A 109 -7.39 -14.56 1.87
CA VAL A 109 -6.54 -15.70 2.23
C VAL A 109 -7.30 -16.67 3.13
N ILE A 110 -7.93 -16.19 4.21
CA ILE A 110 -8.70 -17.03 5.14
C ILE A 110 -9.89 -17.71 4.44
N SER A 111 -10.54 -17.01 3.52
CA SER A 111 -11.71 -17.51 2.78
C SER A 111 -11.35 -18.43 1.61
N SER A 112 -10.08 -18.53 1.22
CA SER A 112 -9.63 -19.42 0.13
C SER A 112 -9.64 -20.90 0.53
N PHE A 113 -9.98 -21.19 1.79
CA PHE A 113 -10.11 -22.54 2.33
C PHE A 113 -11.58 -22.95 2.37
N ARG A 114 -11.89 -24.07 1.74
CA ARG A 114 -13.26 -24.63 1.68
C ARG A 114 -13.69 -25.09 3.09
N GLU A 115 -14.98 -25.06 3.41
CA GLU A 115 -15.49 -25.46 4.75
C GLU A 115 -15.04 -26.86 5.20
N ILE A 116 -14.96 -27.82 4.28
CA ILE A 116 -14.51 -29.21 4.57
C ILE A 116 -12.99 -29.28 4.83
N SER A 117 -12.24 -28.29 4.35
CA SER A 117 -10.78 -28.19 4.41
C SER A 117 -10.35 -26.91 5.15
N PHE A 118 -11.22 -26.38 6.01
CA PHE A 118 -10.95 -25.13 6.70
C PHE A 118 -9.75 -25.35 7.64
N PRO A 119 -8.78 -24.43 7.68
CA PRO A 119 -7.64 -24.56 8.57
C PRO A 119 -8.14 -24.72 10.00
N LYS A 120 -7.56 -25.67 10.73
CA LYS A 120 -7.87 -25.86 12.15
C LYS A 120 -7.51 -24.62 12.96
N GLU A 121 -6.50 -23.87 12.50
CA GLU A 121 -6.03 -22.67 13.18
C GLU A 121 -5.50 -21.62 12.20
N VAL A 122 -5.76 -20.34 12.51
CA VAL A 122 -5.20 -19.18 11.81
C VAL A 122 -4.50 -18.30 12.84
N ILE A 123 -3.20 -18.08 12.65
CA ILE A 123 -2.36 -17.26 13.53
C ILE A 123 -1.96 -16.00 12.79
N ILE A 124 -2.33 -14.85 13.32
CA ILE A 124 -1.91 -13.54 12.82
C ILE A 124 -0.89 -12.94 13.77
N GLN A 125 0.33 -12.74 13.27
CA GLN A 125 1.37 -12.04 14.01
C GLN A 125 1.29 -10.53 13.74
N THR A 126 1.00 -9.77 14.79
CA THR A 126 1.01 -8.30 14.77
C THR A 126 1.51 -7.72 16.09
N PHE A 127 2.11 -6.53 16.03
CA PHE A 127 2.40 -5.72 17.22
C PHE A 127 1.18 -4.93 17.72
N ASN A 128 0.13 -4.81 16.92
CA ASN A 128 -1.09 -4.07 17.24
C ASN A 128 -2.35 -4.97 17.15
N PRO A 129 -2.54 -5.94 18.06
CA PRO A 129 -3.68 -6.85 18.01
C PRO A 129 -5.04 -6.16 18.23
N GLU A 130 -5.03 -4.95 18.79
CA GLU A 130 -6.22 -4.12 19.03
C GLU A 130 -6.62 -3.26 17.81
N ASP A 131 -5.83 -3.28 16.74
CA ASP A 131 -6.17 -2.61 15.48
C ASP A 131 -7.55 -3.06 14.99
N HIS A 132 -8.40 -2.12 14.55
CA HIS A 132 -9.77 -2.44 14.14
C HIS A 132 -9.83 -3.43 12.98
N CYS A 133 -8.82 -3.44 12.09
CA CYS A 133 -8.74 -4.40 11.00
C CYS A 133 -8.44 -5.81 11.52
N ILE A 134 -7.52 -5.94 12.48
CA ILE A 134 -7.15 -7.23 13.07
C ILE A 134 -8.29 -7.79 13.92
N PHE A 135 -8.93 -6.95 14.72
CA PHE A 135 -10.11 -7.32 15.49
C PHE A 135 -11.24 -7.82 14.57
N ALA A 136 -11.55 -7.08 13.52
CA ALA A 136 -12.59 -7.47 12.57
C ALA A 136 -12.28 -8.79 11.84
N LEU A 137 -11.01 -9.04 11.49
CA LEU A 137 -10.58 -10.30 10.88
C LEU A 137 -10.79 -11.48 11.82
N LYS A 138 -10.43 -11.31 13.10
CA LYS A 138 -10.58 -12.34 14.13
C LYS A 138 -12.05 -12.70 14.34
N GLU A 139 -12.93 -11.70 14.45
CA GLU A 139 -14.36 -11.90 14.67
C GLU A 139 -15.14 -12.19 13.37
N GLN A 140 -14.46 -12.15 12.21
CA GLN A 140 -15.04 -12.24 10.88
C GLN A 140 -16.18 -11.22 10.63
N ASP A 141 -16.09 -10.04 11.25
CA ASP A 141 -17.13 -9.02 11.21
C ASP A 141 -16.78 -7.90 10.22
N TYR A 142 -17.21 -8.09 8.97
CA TYR A 142 -17.09 -7.08 7.92
C TYR A 142 -17.84 -5.79 8.26
N ASN A 143 -18.99 -5.87 8.95
CA ASN A 143 -19.79 -4.69 9.26
C ASN A 143 -19.07 -3.80 10.27
N TYR A 144 -18.50 -4.40 11.32
CA TYR A 144 -17.65 -3.69 12.27
C TYR A 144 -16.47 -3.01 11.57
N PHE A 145 -15.74 -3.75 10.71
CA PHE A 145 -14.65 -3.18 9.92
C PHE A 145 -15.12 -1.96 9.11
N TYR A 146 -16.19 -2.13 8.33
CA TYR A 146 -16.71 -1.09 7.46
C TYR A 146 -17.11 0.17 8.24
N GLN A 147 -17.84 0.02 9.35
CA GLN A 147 -18.27 1.14 10.17
C GLN A 147 -17.09 1.93 10.75
N LYS A 148 -16.05 1.25 11.23
CA LYS A 148 -14.84 1.92 11.72
C LYS A 148 -14.04 2.60 10.63
N GLU A 149 -13.86 1.93 9.49
CA GLU A 149 -13.11 2.47 8.37
C GLU A 149 -13.81 3.70 7.75
N VAL A 150 -15.13 3.67 7.61
CA VAL A 150 -15.89 4.79 7.05
C VAL A 150 -15.95 5.99 8.00
N GLU A 151 -16.05 5.76 9.32
CA GLU A 151 -15.97 6.79 10.35
C GLU A 151 -14.61 7.51 10.30
N LEU A 152 -13.52 6.75 10.33
CA LEU A 152 -12.15 7.30 10.23
C LEU A 152 -11.93 8.08 8.93
N ARG A 153 -12.41 7.57 7.79
CA ARG A 153 -12.30 8.27 6.50
C ARG A 153 -13.07 9.57 6.48
N LYS A 154 -14.23 9.63 7.14
CA LYS A 154 -15.03 10.85 7.27
C LYS A 154 -14.31 11.90 8.11
N GLU A 155 -13.79 11.49 9.27
CA GLU A 155 -13.08 12.38 10.20
C GLU A 155 -11.79 12.96 9.60
N LEU A 156 -11.05 12.16 8.86
CA LEU A 156 -9.76 12.54 8.29
C LEU A 156 -9.85 13.16 6.89
N ASP A 157 -11.06 13.44 6.40
CA ASP A 157 -11.35 13.86 5.02
C ASP A 157 -10.61 12.95 4.01
N TYR A 158 -10.97 11.68 3.92
CA TYR A 158 -10.49 10.72 2.92
C TYR A 158 -11.66 10.24 2.03
N PRO A 159 -11.39 9.73 0.81
CA PRO A 159 -12.42 9.14 -0.03
C PRO A 159 -13.23 8.07 0.71
N PRO A 160 -14.58 8.03 0.56
CA PRO A 160 -15.36 8.73 -0.46
C PRO A 160 -15.83 10.16 -0.09
N PHE A 161 -15.42 10.72 1.06
CA PHE A 161 -15.90 12.03 1.55
C PHE A 161 -15.17 13.23 0.95
N THR A 162 -14.08 12.99 0.24
CA THR A 162 -13.32 13.97 -0.53
C THR A 162 -12.70 13.27 -1.73
N HIS A 163 -12.30 14.03 -2.73
CA HIS A 163 -11.42 13.56 -3.80
C HIS A 163 -9.96 13.77 -3.42
N ILE A 164 -9.10 12.90 -3.96
CA ILE A 164 -7.64 13.04 -3.87
C ILE A 164 -7.10 13.23 -5.28
N ILE A 165 -6.29 14.27 -5.47
CA ILE A 165 -5.53 14.45 -6.71
C ILE A 165 -4.05 14.28 -6.38
N LYS A 166 -3.43 13.25 -6.93
CA LYS A 166 -2.00 13.00 -6.80
C LYS A 166 -1.27 13.65 -7.96
N ILE A 167 -0.35 14.54 -7.63
CA ILE A 167 0.49 15.23 -8.59
C ILE A 167 1.91 14.68 -8.47
N VAL A 168 2.46 14.25 -9.60
CA VAL A 168 3.81 13.72 -9.69
C VAL A 168 4.57 14.46 -10.77
N ILE A 169 5.68 15.07 -10.39
CA ILE A 169 6.62 15.72 -11.30
C ILE A 169 7.86 14.86 -11.39
N ARG A 170 8.30 14.55 -12.61
CA ARG A 170 9.52 13.77 -12.88
C ARG A 170 10.40 14.46 -13.90
N GLY A 171 11.71 14.31 -13.74
CA GLY A 171 12.71 14.78 -14.71
C GLY A 171 14.13 14.31 -14.36
N GLU A 172 15.05 14.45 -15.31
CA GLU A 172 16.44 13.99 -15.18
C GLU A 172 17.28 14.92 -14.30
N GLU A 173 16.93 16.21 -14.24
CA GLU A 173 17.67 17.23 -13.49
C GLU A 173 16.94 17.64 -12.20
N ARG A 174 17.67 17.56 -11.08
CA ARG A 174 17.14 17.82 -9.74
C ARG A 174 16.55 19.22 -9.58
N GLU A 175 17.33 20.24 -9.93
CA GLU A 175 16.93 21.64 -9.74
C GLU A 175 15.75 22.02 -10.64
N ALA A 176 15.74 21.51 -11.87
CA ALA A 176 14.63 21.72 -12.78
C ALA A 176 13.33 21.07 -12.28
N VAL A 177 13.39 19.89 -11.63
CA VAL A 177 12.22 19.27 -10.98
C VAL A 177 11.73 20.10 -9.81
N LYS A 178 12.66 20.61 -8.97
CA LYS A 178 12.33 21.45 -7.82
C LYS A 178 11.65 22.76 -8.23
N GLN A 179 12.23 23.49 -9.18
CA GLN A 179 11.67 24.77 -9.67
C GLN A 179 10.27 24.58 -10.25
N ARG A 180 10.03 23.49 -10.99
CA ARG A 180 8.69 23.16 -11.52
C ARG A 180 7.69 22.83 -10.42
N ALA A 181 8.13 22.13 -9.37
CA ALA A 181 7.29 21.85 -8.21
C ALA A 181 6.92 23.14 -7.47
N GLU A 182 7.89 24.01 -7.18
CA GLU A 182 7.67 25.32 -6.56
C GLU A 182 6.73 26.20 -7.38
N TYR A 183 6.89 26.18 -8.71
CA TYR A 183 6.01 26.90 -9.62
C TYR A 183 4.57 26.39 -9.56
N LEU A 184 4.38 25.06 -9.59
CA LEU A 184 3.04 24.46 -9.49
C LEU A 184 2.40 24.68 -8.12
N ILE A 185 3.18 24.65 -7.05
CA ILE A 185 2.72 24.98 -5.69
C ILE A 185 2.27 26.45 -5.65
N SER A 186 3.09 27.38 -6.15
CA SER A 186 2.74 28.81 -6.20
C SER A 186 1.46 29.06 -7.00
N TYR A 187 1.28 28.31 -8.08
CA TYR A 187 0.05 28.35 -8.87
C TYR A 187 -1.17 27.87 -8.08
N LEU A 188 -1.07 26.74 -7.36
CA LEU A 188 -2.13 26.24 -6.49
C LEU A 188 -2.45 27.24 -5.38
N GLU A 189 -1.45 27.86 -4.75
CA GLU A 189 -1.69 28.93 -3.76
C GLU A 189 -2.42 30.14 -4.37
N SER A 190 -2.19 30.45 -5.65
CA SER A 190 -2.96 31.48 -6.36
C SER A 190 -4.42 31.08 -6.59
N LEU A 191 -4.69 29.79 -6.83
CA LEU A 191 -6.04 29.25 -6.98
C LEU A 191 -6.81 29.27 -5.66
N ARG A 192 -6.15 29.06 -4.52
CA ARG A 192 -6.80 29.20 -3.20
C ARG A 192 -7.38 30.59 -2.95
N LYS A 193 -6.78 31.62 -3.54
CA LYS A 193 -7.26 33.02 -3.44
C LYS A 193 -8.39 33.33 -4.42
N ASP A 194 -8.62 32.46 -5.39
CA ASP A 194 -9.66 32.64 -6.41
C ASP A 194 -11.01 32.16 -5.86
N LYS A 195 -11.98 33.08 -5.74
CA LYS A 195 -13.33 32.76 -5.25
C LYS A 195 -14.07 31.78 -6.16
N GLU A 196 -13.68 31.66 -7.43
CA GLU A 196 -14.27 30.68 -8.35
C GLU A 196 -13.74 29.25 -8.07
N SER A 197 -12.59 29.11 -7.41
CA SER A 197 -12.01 27.80 -7.07
C SER A 197 -12.72 27.16 -5.88
N ALA A 198 -12.68 25.83 -5.82
CA ALA A 198 -13.03 25.08 -4.62
C ALA A 198 -11.97 25.27 -3.52
N GLU A 199 -12.38 25.08 -2.27
CA GLU A 199 -11.44 24.95 -1.15
C GLU A 199 -10.71 23.60 -1.22
N PHE A 200 -9.40 23.60 -1.00
CA PHE A 200 -8.59 22.38 -1.03
C PHE A 200 -7.37 22.42 -0.10
N LYS A 201 -6.98 21.25 0.42
CA LYS A 201 -5.78 21.05 1.22
C LYS A 201 -4.65 20.50 0.34
N LEU A 202 -3.43 21.00 0.54
CA LEU A 202 -2.23 20.58 -0.18
C LEU A 202 -1.31 19.87 0.81
N LEU A 203 -1.00 18.61 0.57
CA LEU A 203 -0.22 17.74 1.45
C LEU A 203 1.12 17.38 0.78
N GLY A 204 2.21 17.41 1.54
CA GLY A 204 3.55 17.02 1.06
C GLY A 204 4.29 18.07 0.24
N ALA A 205 3.72 19.26 0.04
CA ALA A 205 4.38 20.37 -0.64
C ALA A 205 5.55 20.96 0.17
N VAL A 206 5.55 20.80 1.49
CA VAL A 206 6.54 21.40 2.42
C VAL A 206 7.87 20.64 2.40
N ASP A 207 7.84 19.31 2.32
CA ASP A 207 9.05 18.49 2.46
C ASP A 207 9.79 18.23 1.14
N MET A 208 9.15 18.50 -0.02
CA MET A 208 9.68 18.33 -1.39
C MET A 208 10.69 17.17 -1.53
N VAL A 209 10.31 15.97 -1.09
CA VAL A 209 11.25 14.84 -1.07
C VAL A 209 11.56 14.44 -2.50
N LEU A 210 12.82 14.63 -2.90
CA LEU A 210 13.35 14.29 -4.21
C LEU A 210 13.83 12.84 -4.22
N TRP A 211 13.05 11.96 -4.82
CA TRP A 211 13.40 10.55 -4.97
C TRP A 211 14.19 10.35 -6.26
N LYS A 212 15.36 9.71 -6.19
CA LYS A 212 16.08 9.24 -7.40
C LYS A 212 15.65 7.81 -7.69
N SER A 213 15.00 7.58 -8.82
CA SER A 213 14.63 6.25 -9.28
C SER A 213 15.01 6.09 -10.75
N ARG A 214 15.81 5.07 -11.08
CA ARG A 214 16.18 4.68 -12.46
C ARG A 214 16.52 5.90 -13.36
N ASN A 215 17.38 6.79 -12.87
CA ASN A 215 17.87 8.03 -13.51
C ASN A 215 16.96 9.28 -13.49
N ASN A 216 15.79 9.25 -12.86
CA ASN A 216 14.93 10.45 -12.74
C ASN A 216 14.73 10.88 -11.28
N PHE A 217 14.68 12.19 -11.07
CA PHE A 217 14.19 12.82 -9.85
C PHE A 217 12.66 12.90 -9.89
N LYS A 218 12.01 12.59 -8.76
CA LYS A 218 10.54 12.64 -8.58
C LYS A 218 10.20 13.51 -7.39
N VAL A 219 9.25 14.42 -7.55
CA VAL A 219 8.52 15.08 -6.46
C VAL A 219 7.05 14.68 -6.55
N GLN A 220 6.42 14.48 -5.39
CA GLN A 220 5.01 14.12 -5.28
C GLN A 220 4.36 14.93 -4.17
N PHE A 221 3.14 15.41 -4.44
CA PHE A 221 2.26 15.99 -3.45
C PHE A 221 0.81 15.63 -3.77
N LEU A 222 -0.07 15.82 -2.78
CA LEU A 222 -1.47 15.42 -2.86
C LEU A 222 -2.36 16.63 -2.62
N ILE A 223 -3.48 16.69 -3.32
CA ILE A 223 -4.54 17.67 -3.08
C ILE A 223 -5.77 16.92 -2.59
N LYS A 224 -6.33 17.37 -1.47
CA LYS A 224 -7.66 16.93 -1.00
C LYS A 224 -8.68 18.02 -1.32
N VAL A 225 -9.73 17.67 -2.06
CA VAL A 225 -10.78 18.61 -2.49
C VAL A 225 -12.15 17.95 -2.50
N LYS A 226 -13.17 18.63 -1.96
CA LYS A 226 -14.56 18.12 -1.94
C LYS A 226 -15.29 18.41 -3.25
N GLU A 227 -15.20 19.65 -3.74
CA GLU A 227 -15.83 20.07 -5.01
C GLU A 227 -14.87 19.90 -6.20
N LEU A 228 -14.65 18.66 -6.65
CA LEU A 228 -13.69 18.34 -7.71
C LEU A 228 -13.98 19.06 -9.04
N GLU A 229 -15.24 19.16 -9.46
CA GLU A 229 -15.61 19.82 -10.72
C GLU A 229 -15.24 21.30 -10.73
N ARG A 230 -15.55 22.00 -9.63
CA ARG A 230 -15.24 23.42 -9.45
C ARG A 230 -13.73 23.65 -9.42
N PHE A 231 -12.99 22.80 -8.72
CA PHE A 231 -11.52 22.81 -8.77
C PHE A 231 -11.00 22.63 -10.19
N ASN A 232 -11.49 21.61 -10.92
CA ASN A 232 -11.04 21.32 -12.28
C ASN A 232 -11.32 22.49 -13.24
N LYS A 233 -12.47 23.17 -13.11
CA LYS A 233 -12.82 24.35 -13.91
C LYS A 233 -11.84 25.50 -13.68
N ALA A 234 -11.58 25.84 -12.42
CA ALA A 234 -10.63 26.90 -12.05
C ALA A 234 -9.20 26.54 -12.45
N PHE A 235 -8.80 25.29 -12.21
CA PHE A 235 -7.50 24.77 -12.58
C PHE A 235 -7.28 24.85 -14.09
N LYS A 236 -8.20 24.34 -14.93
CA LYS A 236 -8.06 24.36 -16.40
C LYS A 236 -8.01 25.77 -17.00
N LYS A 237 -8.82 26.72 -16.49
CA LYS A 237 -8.89 28.10 -17.00
C LYS A 237 -7.54 28.81 -17.03
N LYS A 238 -6.67 28.53 -16.06
CA LYS A 238 -5.29 29.06 -15.99
C LYS A 238 -4.21 28.03 -16.38
N TYR A 239 -4.55 26.74 -16.48
CA TYR A 239 -3.63 25.64 -16.85
C TYR A 239 -3.02 25.79 -18.25
N ASP A 240 -3.86 26.05 -19.26
CA ASP A 240 -3.47 25.92 -20.68
C ASP A 240 -2.43 26.95 -21.15
N LYS A 241 -2.39 28.13 -20.52
CA LYS A 241 -1.43 29.18 -20.88
C LYS A 241 -0.06 29.00 -20.22
N MET A 242 0.01 28.20 -19.15
CA MET A 242 1.09 28.30 -18.16
C MET A 242 2.05 27.11 -18.17
N LEU A 243 1.58 25.88 -18.48
CA LEU A 243 2.37 24.66 -18.27
C LEU A 243 2.98 24.05 -19.53
N SER A 244 2.46 24.38 -20.72
CA SER A 244 2.97 23.87 -22.00
C SER A 244 4.43 24.24 -22.28
N LYS A 245 4.97 25.28 -21.62
CA LYS A 245 6.38 25.67 -21.72
C LYS A 245 7.31 24.94 -20.76
N HIS A 246 6.77 24.30 -19.71
CA HIS A 246 7.58 23.76 -18.61
C HIS A 246 7.63 22.23 -18.57
N PHE A 247 6.71 21.54 -19.24
CA PHE A 247 6.59 20.08 -19.23
C PHE A 247 6.63 19.52 -20.65
N ASP A 248 7.43 18.48 -20.86
CA ASP A 248 7.67 17.81 -22.13
C ASP A 248 7.84 16.29 -21.91
N GLN A 249 8.29 15.54 -22.93
CA GLN A 249 8.50 14.10 -22.79
C GLN A 249 9.58 13.72 -21.75
N LYS A 250 10.58 14.57 -21.52
CA LYS A 250 11.66 14.36 -20.54
C LYS A 250 11.27 14.88 -19.15
N ASN A 251 10.39 15.86 -19.10
CA ASN A 251 9.94 16.56 -17.89
C ASN A 251 8.43 16.35 -17.73
N ARG A 252 8.06 15.23 -17.11
CA ARG A 252 6.67 14.74 -17.09
C ARG A 252 5.92 15.23 -15.85
N LEU A 253 4.76 15.85 -16.08
CA LEU A 253 3.71 16.07 -15.08
C LEU A 253 2.67 14.96 -15.22
N THR A 254 2.40 14.24 -14.13
CA THR A 254 1.29 13.30 -14.04
C THR A 254 0.31 13.79 -12.99
N ILE A 255 -0.95 13.96 -13.38
CA ILE A 255 -2.07 14.28 -12.50
C ILE A 255 -2.98 13.06 -12.49
N ASP A 256 -3.16 12.46 -11.32
CA ASP A 256 -3.92 11.24 -11.11
C ASP A 256 -5.06 11.58 -10.13
N VAL A 257 -6.29 11.65 -10.66
CA VAL A 257 -7.49 11.99 -9.89
C VAL A 257 -8.09 10.70 -9.34
N ASP A 258 -8.34 10.69 -8.03
CA ASP A 258 -8.76 9.55 -7.24
C ASP A 258 -7.84 8.33 -7.43
N PRO A 259 -6.54 8.49 -7.09
CA PRO A 259 -5.54 7.46 -7.34
C PRO A 259 -5.84 6.18 -6.55
N VAL A 260 -5.74 5.03 -7.23
CA VAL A 260 -5.86 3.71 -6.59
C VAL A 260 -4.67 3.41 -5.65
N ARG A 261 -3.52 4.05 -5.91
CA ARG A 261 -2.30 3.92 -5.10
C ARG A 261 -1.74 5.29 -4.74
N MET A 262 -1.46 5.48 -3.46
CA MET A 262 -0.89 6.72 -2.93
C MET A 262 0.62 6.84 -3.18
N ILE A 263 1.35 5.72 -3.31
CA ILE A 263 2.81 5.66 -3.47
C ILE A 263 3.20 4.88 -4.73
#